data_AF-A0A852T8T2-F1
#
_entry.id   AF-A0A852T8T2-F1
#
_cell.length_a   1.000
_cell.length_b   1.000
_cell.length_c   1.000
_cell.angle_alpha   90.00
_cell.angle_beta   90.00
_cell.angle_gamma   90.00
#
_symmetry.space_group_name_H-M   'P 1'
#
loop_
_entity.id
_entity.type
_entity.pdbx_description
1 polymer ?
#
loop_
_entity_poly.entity_id
_entity_poly.type
_entity_poly.pdbx_seq_one_letter_code
_entity_poly.pdbx_strand_id
1 'polypeptide(L)' 'MINQRKIDISDIITHGLPLDQAKHGYEVFDTKTEDCIKVILKP' A
#
# COMPACT_ATOMS: atom_id res chain seq x y z
N MET A 1 -9.70 15.60 -24.07
CA MET A 1 -10.44 14.90 -22.98
C MET A 1 -9.75 13.56 -22.75
N ILE A 2 -8.87 13.46 -21.75
CA ILE A 2 -8.19 12.20 -21.42
C ILE A 2 -8.93 11.63 -20.21
N ASN A 3 -10.03 10.92 -20.45
CA ASN A 3 -10.57 10.01 -19.45
C ASN A 3 -10.02 8.62 -19.80
N GLN A 4 -8.73 8.42 -19.50
CA GLN A 4 -8.11 7.11 -19.55
C GLN A 4 -8.85 6.21 -18.56
N ARG A 5 -9.26 5.04 -19.03
CA ARG A 5 -9.97 4.01 -18.25
C ARG A 5 -9.27 3.84 -16.90
N LYS A 6 -9.86 4.41 -15.85
CA LYS A 6 -9.38 4.30 -14.48
C LYS A 6 -9.65 2.88 -14.04
N ILE A 7 -8.62 2.05 -14.04
CA ILE A 7 -8.63 0.79 -13.30
C ILE A 7 -8.60 1.19 -11.83
N ASP A 8 -9.61 0.77 -11.07
CA ASP A 8 -9.58 0.91 -9.62
C ASP A 8 -8.58 -0.13 -9.08
N ILE A 9 -7.50 0.37 -8.47
CA ILE A 9 -6.44 -0.44 -7.87
C ILE A 9 -6.51 -0.37 -6.35
N SER A 10 -7.60 0.13 -5.77
CA SER A 10 -7.75 0.22 -4.33
C SER A 10 -7.71 -1.17 -3.67
N ASP A 11 -8.20 -2.20 -4.38
CA ASP A 11 -8.26 -3.59 -3.90
C ASP A 11 -6.88 -4.22 -3.63
N ILE A 12 -5.81 -3.72 -4.24
CA ILE A 12 -4.45 -4.24 -3.99
C ILE A 12 -3.80 -3.64 -2.73
N ILE A 13 -4.40 -2.58 -2.15
CA ILE A 13 -3.86 -1.89 -0.97
C ILE A 13 -4.32 -2.63 0.28
N THR A 14 -3.41 -3.40 0.87
CA THR A 14 -3.67 -4.16 2.11
C THR A 14 -3.35 -3.37 3.38
N HIS A 15 -2.36 -2.47 3.33
CA HIS A 15 -1.88 -1.75 4.51
C HIS A 15 -1.74 -0.26 4.21
N GLY A 16 -2.47 0.57 4.95
CA GLY A 16 -2.32 2.02 4.95
C GLY A 16 -1.79 2.49 6.30
N LEU A 17 -0.58 3.05 6.33
CA LEU A 17 0.11 3.40 7.57
C LEU A 17 0.56 4.88 7.57
N PRO A 18 0.66 5.53 8.73
CA PRO A 18 1.31 6.84 8.85
C PRO A 18 2.84 6.76 8.65
N LEU A 19 3.49 7.89 8.32
CA LEU A 19 4.93 7.95 8.05
C LEU A 19 5.82 7.50 9.23
N ASP A 20 5.39 7.71 10.48
CA ASP A 20 6.11 7.27 11.68
C ASP A 20 6.18 5.74 11.80
N GLN A 21 5.29 5.01 11.11
CA GLN A 21 5.28 3.54 11.04
C GLN A 21 5.96 2.99 9.79
N ALA A 22 6.71 3.81 9.04
CA ALA A 22 7.39 3.39 7.81
C ALA A 22 8.25 2.13 8.01
N LYS A 23 8.98 2.03 9.12
CA LYS A 23 9.83 0.87 9.41
C LYS A 23 9.03 -0.43 9.43
N HIS A 24 7.90 -0.45 10.13
CA HIS A 24 7.02 -1.61 10.21
C HIS A 24 6.44 -1.95 8.82
N GLY A 25 5.97 -0.93 8.09
CA GLY A 25 5.48 -1.13 6.72
C GLY A 25 6.52 -1.74 5.77
N TYR A 26 7.79 -1.33 5.88
CA TYR A 26 8.88 -1.94 5.11
C TYR A 26 9.13 -3.40 5.49
N GLU A 27 9.13 -3.72 6.78
CA GLU A 27 9.37 -5.08 7.27
C GLU A 27 8.25 -6.04 6.86
N VAL A 28 6.99 -5.62 6.99
CA VAL A 28 5.83 -6.43 6.56
C VAL A 28 5.86 -6.68 5.05
N PHE A 29 6.18 -5.66 4.26
CA PHE A 29 6.27 -5.78 2.81
C PHE A 29 7.43 -6.71 2.36
N ASP A 30 8.61 -6.55 2.95
CA ASP A 30 9.80 -7.33 2.61
C ASP A 30 9.64 -8.81 3.01
N THR A 31 9.14 -9.06 4.22
CA THR A 31 8.92 -10.41 4.74
C THR A 31 7.65 -11.09 4.23
N LYS A 32 6.77 -10.35 3.54
CA LYS A 32 5.47 -10.81 3.03
C LYS A 32 4.59 -11.43 4.11
N THR A 33 4.59 -10.79 5.27
CA THR A 33 3.76 -11.19 6.41
C THR A 33 2.43 -10.42 6.40
N GLU A 34 1.50 -10.77 7.29
CA GLU A 34 0.22 -10.07 7.47
C GLU A 34 -0.65 -10.03 6.19
N ASP A 35 -0.57 -11.06 5.35
CA ASP A 35 -1.26 -11.10 4.05
C ASP A 35 -0.98 -9.86 3.17
N CYS A 36 0.23 -9.28 3.31
CA CYS A 36 0.60 -8.04 2.66
C CYS A 36 0.76 -8.18 1.14
N ILE A 37 -0.03 -7.39 0.40
CA ILE A 37 0.06 -7.21 -1.06
C ILE A 37 0.71 -5.86 -1.39
N LYS A 38 0.26 -4.78 -0.74
CA LYS A 38 0.79 -3.43 -0.94
C LYS A 38 0.65 -2.59 0.32
N VAL A 39 1.73 -1.89 0.67
CA VAL A 39 1.77 -0.87 1.71
C VAL A 39 1.73 0.53 1.07
N ILE A 40 0.92 1.42 1.65
CA ILE A 40 0.88 2.86 1.32
C ILE A 40 1.17 3.64 2.60
N LEU A 41 2.20 4.50 2.54
CA LEU A 41 2.50 5.44 3.63
C LEU A 41 1.80 6.77 3.36
N LYS A 42 1.07 7.26 4.36
CA LYS A 42 0.37 8.54 4.33
C LYS A 42 1.12 9.57 5.18
N PRO A 43 1.25 10.83 4.70
CA PRO A 43 1.81 11.93 5.48
C PRO A 43 1.09 12.14 6.82
#